data_AF-A0A6P7FGY0-F1
#
_entry.id   AF-A0A6P7FGY0-F1
#
_cell.length_a   1.000
_cell.length_b   1.000
_cell.length_c   1.000
_cell.angle_alpha   90.00
_cell.angle_beta   90.00
_cell.angle_gamma   90.00
#
_symmetry.space_group_name_H-M   'P 1'
#
loop_
_entity.id
_entity.type
_entity.pdbx_description
1 polymer ?
#
loop_
_entity_poly.entity_id
_entity_poly.type
_entity_poly.pdbx_seq_one_letter_code
_entity_poly.pdbx_strand_id
1 'polypeptide(L)' 'MTEPSTLSIDNIVEKDEGEYRCRIDYLRSPTKNSRVTLTVVVPPQKPTIIDEKGKEVPSHAGPYEEGGDMKLTCIVTGGK' A
#
# COMPACT_ATOMS: atom_id res chain seq x y z
N MET A 1 -32.66 17.80 9.05
CA MET A 1 -31.23 18.13 8.88
C MET A 1 -30.82 17.57 7.53
N THR A 2 -30.29 18.39 6.62
CA THR A 2 -29.84 17.94 5.29
C THR A 2 -28.47 17.29 5.41
N GLU A 3 -28.33 16.05 4.94
CA GLU A 3 -27.03 15.39 4.84
C GLU A 3 -26.17 16.04 3.74
N PRO A 4 -24.87 16.22 3.97
CA PRO A 4 -23.97 16.78 2.96
C PRO A 4 -23.76 15.81 1.80
N SER A 5 -23.49 16.32 0.60
CA SER A 5 -23.10 15.50 -0.54
C SER A 5 -21.77 14.79 -0.27
N THR A 6 -21.69 13.50 -0.59
CA THR A 6 -20.50 12.65 -0.37
C THR A 6 -19.97 12.06 -1.67
N LEU A 7 -18.65 11.88 -1.76
CA LEU A 7 -17.98 11.10 -2.81
C LEU A 7 -17.52 9.77 -2.19
N SER A 8 -18.01 8.65 -2.73
CA SER A 8 -17.52 7.30 -2.41
C SER A 8 -16.67 6.79 -3.56
N ILE A 9 -15.52 6.19 -3.25
CA ILE A 9 -14.65 5.52 -4.22
C ILE A 9 -14.55 4.07 -3.76
N ASP A 10 -15.14 3.17 -4.53
CA ASP A 10 -15.15 1.73 -4.23
C ASP A 10 -14.09 1.01 -5.08
N ASN A 11 -13.50 -0.06 -4.54
CA ASN A 11 -12.43 -0.83 -5.18
C ASN A 11 -11.22 0.03 -5.59
N ILE A 12 -10.65 0.75 -4.61
CA ILE A 12 -9.52 1.66 -4.81
C ILE A 12 -8.35 1.00 -5.56
N VAL A 13 -7.82 1.69 -6.56
CA VAL A 13 -6.60 1.30 -7.29
C VAL A 13 -5.53 2.37 -7.16
N GLU A 14 -4.28 2.01 -7.46
CA GLU A 14 -3.13 2.94 -7.34
C GLU A 14 -3.33 4.25 -8.12
N LYS A 15 -4.06 4.20 -9.25
CA LYS A 15 -4.32 5.37 -10.09
C LYS A 15 -5.28 6.38 -9.47
N ASP A 16 -6.00 6.01 -8.42
CA ASP A 16 -6.88 6.91 -7.68
C ASP A 16 -6.11 7.79 -6.69
N GLU A 17 -4.82 7.52 -6.45
CA GLU A 17 -3.98 8.37 -5.61
C GLU A 17 -3.88 9.79 -6.19
N GLY A 18 -4.09 10.80 -5.33
CA GLY A 18 -3.99 12.19 -5.74
C GLY A 18 -4.70 13.19 -4.84
N GLU A 19 -4.69 14.46 -5.26
CA GLU A 19 -5.44 15.54 -4.59
C GLU A 19 -6.87 15.58 -5.13
N TYR A 20 -7.85 15.41 -4.25
CA TYR A 20 -9.26 15.60 -4.55
C TYR A 20 -9.71 16.97 -4.04
N ARG A 21 -10.44 17.70 -4.88
CA ARG A 21 -10.98 19.02 -4.55
C ARG A 21 -12.51 19.01 -4.55
N CYS A 22 -13.10 19.18 -3.37
CA CYS A 22 -14.52 19.51 -3.23
C CYS A 22 -14.70 21.03 -3.45
N ARG A 23 -15.57 21.40 -4.39
CA ARG A 23 -15.88 22.80 -4.73
C ARG A 23 -17.39 23.03 -4.56
N ILE A 24 -17.75 24.04 -3.77
CA ILE A 24 -19.14 24.46 -3.56
C ILE A 24 -19.28 25.92 -3.98
N ASP A 25 -20.02 26.16 -5.04
CA ASP A 25 -20.32 27.50 -5.54
C ASP A 25 -21.63 28.03 -4.94
N TYR A 26 -21.63 29.30 -4.51
CA TYR A 26 -22.82 29.97 -3.95
C TYR A 26 -23.19 31.17 -4.81
N LEU A 27 -24.48 31.48 -4.92
CA LEU A 27 -24.96 32.59 -5.76
C LEU A 27 -24.52 33.97 -5.23
N ARG A 28 -24.43 34.13 -3.90
CA ARG A 28 -24.15 35.42 -3.22
C ARG A 28 -23.01 35.34 -2.21
N SER A 29 -22.20 34.30 -2.29
CA SER A 29 -21.09 34.10 -1.36
C SER A 29 -19.89 33.49 -2.09
N PRO A 30 -18.67 33.63 -1.55
CA PRO A 30 -17.50 33.04 -2.16
C PRO A 30 -17.61 31.51 -2.27
N THR A 31 -17.03 30.95 -3.33
CA THR A 31 -16.86 29.50 -3.49
C THR A 31 -16.06 28.93 -2.34
N LYS A 32 -16.57 27.86 -1.72
CA LYS A 32 -15.80 27.09 -0.73
C LYS A 32 -15.05 25.96 -1.43
N ASN A 33 -13.79 25.79 -1.07
CA ASN A 33 -12.95 24.71 -1.56
C ASN A 33 -12.40 23.92 -0.37
N SER A 34 -12.44 22.60 -0.49
CA SER A 34 -11.77 21.68 0.44
C SER A 34 -10.93 20.73 -0.39
N ARG A 35 -9.68 20.55 0.02
CA ARG A 35 -8.72 19.65 -0.64
C ARG A 35 -8.36 18.53 0.31
N VAL A 36 -8.30 17.31 -0.21
CA VAL A 36 -7.86 16.13 0.52
C VAL A 36 -6.89 15.35 -0.36
N THR A 37 -5.81 14.82 0.24
CA THR A 37 -4.88 13.94 -0.46
C THR A 37 -5.26 12.51 -0.14
N LEU A 38 -5.60 11.76 -1.17
CA LEU A 38 -5.79 10.32 -1.09
C LEU A 38 -4.46 9.66 -1.38
N THR A 39 -3.89 8.96 -0.39
CA THR A 39 -2.69 8.13 -0.56
C THR A 39 -3.12 6.67 -0.61
N VAL A 40 -2.67 5.93 -1.63
CA VAL A 40 -3.02 4.54 -1.82
C VAL A 40 -1.81 3.67 -1.51
N VAL A 41 -1.92 2.89 -0.42
CA VAL A 41 -0.87 1.93 -0.04
C VAL A 41 -1.02 0.67 -0.86
N VAL A 42 0.01 0.35 -1.65
CA VAL A 42 0.05 -0.90 -2.42
C VAL A 42 0.85 -1.91 -1.62
N PRO A 43 0.27 -3.04 -1.18
CA PRO A 43 1.04 -4.06 -0.48
C PRO A 43 2.06 -4.70 -1.42
N PRO A 44 3.25 -5.07 -0.91
CA PRO A 44 4.22 -5.81 -1.71
C PRO A 44 3.71 -7.22 -2.03
N GLN A 45 4.41 -7.88 -2.96
CA GLN A 45 4.18 -9.29 -3.24
C GLN A 45 4.61 -10.17 -2.07
N LYS A 46 4.14 -11.42 -2.09
CA LYS A 46 4.55 -12.41 -1.10
C LYS A 46 6.08 -12.54 -1.08
N PRO A 47 6.73 -12.42 0.09
CA PRO A 47 8.18 -12.59 0.19
C PRO A 47 8.63 -13.98 -0.24
N THR A 48 9.75 -14.05 -0.95
CA THR A 48 10.48 -15.29 -1.23
C THR A 48 11.70 -15.35 -0.33
N ILE A 49 11.79 -16.39 0.49
CA ILE A 49 12.96 -16.63 1.35
C ILE A 49 13.92 -17.53 0.59
N ILE A 50 15.20 -17.15 0.52
CA ILE A 50 16.27 -17.97 -0.04
C ILE A 50 17.35 -18.26 1.01
N ASP A 51 17.94 -19.44 0.93
CA ASP A 51 19.07 -19.86 1.77
C ASP A 51 20.42 -19.33 1.27
N GLU A 52 21.49 -19.66 1.97
CA GLU A 52 22.86 -19.30 1.63
C GLU A 52 23.34 -19.87 0.28
N LYS A 53 22.68 -20.90 -0.26
CA LYS A 53 22.96 -21.52 -1.56
C LYS A 53 22.11 -20.92 -2.68
N GLY A 54 21.28 -19.92 -2.36
CA GLY A 54 20.36 -19.28 -3.30
C GLY A 54 19.13 -20.13 -3.62
N LYS A 55 18.84 -21.16 -2.82
CA LYS A 55 17.67 -22.02 -3.00
C LYS A 55 16.49 -21.46 -2.21
N GLU A 56 15.32 -21.49 -2.82
CA GLU A 56 14.07 -21.08 -2.15
C GLU A 56 13.74 -22.00 -0.98
N VAL A 57 13.39 -21.37 0.15
CA VAL A 57 12.96 -22.01 1.38
C VAL A 57 11.43 -21.95 1.45
N PRO A 58 10.73 -23.09 1.31
CA PRO A 58 9.28 -23.09 1.24
C PRO A 58 8.62 -22.86 2.61
N SER A 59 8.91 -23.72 3.59
CA SER A 59 8.30 -23.65 4.94
C SER A 59 9.30 -23.74 6.07
N HIS A 60 10.36 -24.52 5.91
CA HIS A 60 11.40 -24.72 6.91
C HIS A 60 12.78 -24.59 6.27
N ALA A 61 13.63 -23.78 6.89
CA ALA A 61 15.03 -23.63 6.54
C ALA A 61 15.88 -24.71 7.21
N GLY A 62 16.93 -25.19 6.54
CA GLY A 62 17.88 -26.16 7.08
C GLY A 62 17.70 -27.59 6.56
N PRO A 63 18.34 -28.59 7.19
CA PRO A 63 19.02 -28.55 8.49
C PRO A 63 20.33 -27.75 8.47
N TYR A 64 20.63 -27.09 9.59
CA TYR A 64 21.88 -26.36 9.83
C TYR A 64 22.71 -27.06 10.90
N GLU A 65 24.03 -26.93 10.82
CA GLU A 65 24.90 -27.48 11.86
C GLU A 65 24.88 -26.61 13.12
N GLU A 66 24.85 -27.27 14.27
CA GLU A 66 24.91 -26.59 15.56
C GLU A 66 26.26 -25.86 15.71
N GLY A 67 26.19 -24.56 16.04
CA GLY A 67 27.37 -23.69 16.08
C GLY A 67 27.85 -23.16 14.74
N GLY A 68 27.20 -23.54 13.62
CA GLY A 68 27.45 -22.96 12.30
C GLY A 68 26.67 -21.67 12.05
N ASP A 69 27.10 -20.91 11.02
CA ASP A 69 26.40 -19.71 10.56
C ASP A 69 25.22 -20.06 9.65
N MET A 70 24.07 -19.42 9.88
CA MET A 70 22.88 -19.51 9.04
C MET A 70 22.60 -18.16 8.39
N LYS A 71 22.36 -18.15 7.07
CA LYS A 71 21.98 -16.94 6.34
C LYS A 71 20.74 -17.17 5.48
N LEU A 72 19.67 -16.43 5.80
CA LEU A 72 18.47 -16.36 5.00
C LEU A 72 18.34 -14.97 4.39
N THR A 73 17.93 -14.90 3.13
CA THR A 73 17.66 -13.64 2.43
C THR A 73 16.18 -13.57 2.10
N CYS A 74 15.53 -12.47 2.48
CA CYS A 74 14.15 -12.18 2.14
C CYS A 74 14.11 -11.30 0.89
N ILE A 75 13.50 -11.79 -0.18
CA ILE A 75 13.32 -11.05 -1.43
C ILE A 75 11.85 -10.67 -1.55
N VAL A 76 11.60 -9.37 -1.69
CA VAL A 76 10.25 -8.82 -1.80
C VAL A 76 10.23 -7.88 -3.01
N THR A 77 9.18 -7.96 -3.82
CA THR A 77 8.98 -7.11 -4.99
C THR A 77 7.67 -6.36 -4.90
N GLY A 78 7.60 -5.23 -5.61
CA GLY A 78 6.45 -4.33 -5.55
C GLY A 78 6.36 -3.58 -4.21
N GLY A 79 5.17 -3.08 -3.92
CA GLY A 79 4.94 -2.18 -2.81
C GLY A 79 5.16 -0.72 -3.20
N LYS A 80 4.27 0.16 -2.73
CA LYS A 80 4.35 1.61 -2.88
C LYS A 80 3.74 2.28 -1.65
#